data_AF-A0A5C0VBW7-F1
#
_entry.id   AF-A0A5C0VBW7-F1
#
_cell.length_a   1.000
_cell.length_b   1.000
_cell.length_c   1.000
_cell.angle_alpha   90.00
_cell.angle_beta   90.00
_cell.angle_gamma   90.00
#
_symmetry.space_group_name_H-M   'P 1'
#
loop_
_entity.id
_entity.type
_entity.pdbx_description
1 polymer ?
#
loop_
_entity_poly.entity_id
_entity_poly.type
_entity_poly.pdbx_seq_one_letter_code
_entity_poly.pdbx_strand_id
1 'polypeptide(L)'
;MINTVEQLKNTLEDSLLKENINTNLSKTERILSIAGGTYIALKGLRNIFSHPFIAATELTLGYTLLNRGVSGYCAISEKLEHEPKGPEPVLVAENL
;
A
#
# COMPACT_ATOMS: atom_id res chain seq x y z
N MET A 1 -4.31 -17.31 -23.76
CA MET A 1 -3.49 -16.98 -22.58
C MET A 1 -3.62 -15.51 -22.17
N ILE A 2 -3.59 -14.56 -23.11
CA ILE A 2 -3.74 -13.10 -22.84
C ILE A 2 -5.05 -12.76 -22.09
N ASN A 3 -6.19 -13.30 -22.52
CA ASN A 3 -7.49 -13.03 -21.87
C ASN A 3 -7.57 -13.43 -20.39
N THR A 4 -6.82 -14.44 -19.96
CA THR A 4 -6.86 -14.92 -18.56
C THR A 4 -6.11 -13.97 -17.62
N VAL A 5 -4.98 -13.42 -18.08
CA VAL A 5 -4.20 -12.44 -17.31
C VAL A 5 -5.00 -11.14 -17.17
N GLU A 6 -5.67 -10.71 -18.23
CA GLU A 6 -6.56 -9.54 -18.23
C GLU A 6 -7.71 -9.70 -17.22
N GLN A 7 -8.39 -10.86 -17.23
CA GLN A 7 -9.48 -11.17 -16.30
C GLN A 7 -9.00 -11.21 -14.85
N LEU A 8 -7.83 -11.78 -14.62
CA LEU A 8 -7.22 -11.81 -13.29
C LEU A 8 -6.91 -10.39 -12.81
N LYS A 9 -6.25 -9.57 -13.64
CA LYS A 9 -5.99 -8.17 -13.33
C LYS A 9 -7.27 -7.43 -12.96
N ASN A 10 -8.30 -7.53 -13.80
CA ASN A 10 -9.57 -6.84 -13.57
C ASN A 10 -10.25 -7.31 -12.26
N THR A 11 -10.17 -8.61 -11.94
CA THR A 11 -10.72 -9.16 -10.69
C THR A 11 -9.94 -8.67 -9.46
N LEU A 12 -8.61 -8.61 -9.55
CA LEU A 12 -7.77 -8.06 -8.47
C LEU A 12 -8.01 -6.56 -8.29
N GLU A 13 -8.17 -5.81 -9.38
CA GLU A 13 -8.47 -4.38 -9.32
C GLU A 13 -9.84 -4.14 -8.67
N ASP A 14 -10.87 -4.91 -9.04
CA ASP A 14 -12.22 -4.76 -8.47
C ASP A 14 -12.34 -5.26 -7.01
N SER A 15 -11.53 -6.25 -6.62
CA SER A 15 -11.58 -6.80 -5.26
C SER A 15 -10.68 -6.06 -4.28
N LEU A 16 -9.44 -5.76 -4.67
CA LEU A 16 -8.39 -5.25 -3.77
C LEU A 16 -8.08 -3.78 -3.99
N LEU A 17 -8.34 -3.22 -5.17
CA LEU A 17 -8.03 -1.81 -5.50
C LEU A 17 -9.28 -0.95 -5.70
N LYS A 18 -10.47 -1.50 -5.46
CA LYS A 18 -11.71 -0.73 -5.46
C LYS A 18 -11.65 0.34 -4.39
N GLU A 19 -11.94 1.56 -4.80
CA GLU A 19 -11.97 2.71 -3.92
C GLU A 19 -13.31 2.75 -3.18
N ASN A 20 -13.25 3.10 -1.91
CA ASN A 20 -14.40 3.31 -1.05
C ASN A 20 -14.34 4.73 -0.48
N ILE A 21 -15.41 5.21 0.14
CA ILE A 21 -15.48 6.53 0.79
C ILE A 21 -14.40 6.74 1.86
N ASN A 22 -13.81 5.67 2.40
CA ASN A 22 -12.75 5.72 3.40
C ASN A 22 -11.34 5.42 2.84
N THR A 23 -11.18 5.32 1.51
CA THR A 23 -9.86 5.08 0.90
C THR A 23 -9.08 6.38 0.79
N ASN A 24 -7.90 6.44 1.42
CA ASN A 24 -6.99 7.59 1.37
C ASN A 24 -5.60 7.27 0.79
N LEU A 25 -5.39 6.03 0.34
CA LEU A 25 -4.19 5.62 -0.38
C LEU A 25 -4.40 5.63 -1.89
N SER A 26 -3.37 6.04 -2.62
CA SER A 26 -3.32 5.86 -4.08
C SER A 26 -3.22 4.38 -4.48
N LYS A 27 -3.66 4.04 -5.70
CA LYS A 27 -3.55 2.67 -6.24
C LYS A 27 -2.11 2.14 -6.22
N THR A 28 -1.13 2.99 -6.51
CA THR A 28 0.29 2.62 -6.48
C THR A 28 0.75 2.25 -5.08
N GLU A 29 0.39 3.03 -4.06
CA GLU A 29 0.72 2.72 -2.66
C GLU A 29 0.05 1.43 -2.20
N ARG A 30 -1.19 1.17 -2.63
CA ARG A 30 -1.90 -0.08 -2.33
C ARG A 30 -1.17 -1.27 -2.94
N ILE A 31 -0.84 -1.21 -4.23
CA ILE A 31 -0.10 -2.29 -4.93
C ILE A 31 1.24 -2.51 -4.25
N LEU A 32 1.98 -1.45 -3.93
CA LEU A 32 3.27 -1.54 -3.25
C LEU A 32 3.14 -2.19 -1.87
N SER A 33 2.13 -1.80 -1.09
CA SER A 33 1.87 -2.37 0.23
C SER A 33 1.45 -3.84 0.15
N ILE A 34 0.64 -4.21 -0.84
CA ILE A 34 0.24 -5.61 -1.07
C ILE A 34 1.45 -6.46 -1.49
N ALA A 35 2.23 -5.99 -2.47
CA ALA A 35 3.39 -6.71 -2.98
C ALA A 35 4.47 -6.88 -1.89
N GLY A 36 4.83 -5.79 -1.22
CA GLY A 36 5.80 -5.80 -0.12
C GLY A 36 5.31 -6.63 1.07
N GLY A 37 4.05 -6.46 1.47
CA GLY A 37 3.44 -7.22 2.55
C GLY A 37 3.40 -8.72 2.27
N THR A 38 3.04 -9.11 1.05
CA THR A 38 3.05 -10.51 0.60
C THR A 38 4.46 -11.09 0.66
N TYR A 39 5.45 -10.37 0.14
CA TYR A 39 6.85 -10.82 0.16
C TYR A 39 7.36 -11.05 1.59
N ILE A 40 7.15 -10.09 2.49
CA ILE A 40 7.60 -10.18 3.89
C ILE A 40 6.85 -11.30 4.62
N ALA A 41 5.53 -11.43 4.42
CA ALA A 41 4.75 -12.50 5.03
C ALA A 41 5.23 -13.88 4.55
N LEU A 42 5.49 -14.06 3.25
CA LEU A 42 6.04 -15.31 2.70
C LEU A 42 7.44 -15.62 3.25
N LYS A 43 8.27 -14.58 3.45
CA LYS A 43 9.58 -14.73 4.08
C LYS A 43 9.43 -15.21 5.53
N GLY A 44 8.54 -14.60 6.31
CA GLY A 44 8.23 -15.02 7.68
C GLY A 44 7.71 -16.46 7.76
N LEU A 45 6.79 -16.85 6.87
CA LEU A 45 6.29 -18.22 6.78
C LEU A 45 7.42 -19.22 6.51
N ARG A 46 8.34 -18.91 5.60
CA ARG A 46 9.50 -19.77 5.30
C ARG A 46 10.45 -19.91 6.47
N ASN A 47 10.55 -18.88 7.31
CA ASN A 47 11.53 -18.80 8.39
C ASN A 47 10.98 -19.23 9.76
N ILE A 48 9.70 -19.62 9.85
CA ILE A 48 9.00 -19.87 11.12
C ILE A 48 9.65 -20.97 11.98
N PHE A 49 10.22 -22.00 11.35
CA PHE A 49 10.87 -23.10 12.05
C PHE A 49 12.35 -22.83 12.36
N SER A 50 13.01 -21.95 11.61
CA SER A 50 14.43 -21.63 11.78
C SER A 50 14.65 -20.48 12.77
N HIS A 51 13.83 -19.44 12.66
CA HIS A 51 13.94 -18.21 13.44
C HIS A 51 12.56 -17.70 13.86
N PRO A 52 11.92 -18.32 14.87
CA PRO A 52 10.51 -18.09 15.19
C PRO A 52 10.21 -16.64 15.62
N PHE A 53 11.12 -16.00 16.39
CA PHE A 53 10.93 -14.60 16.78
C PHE A 53 11.01 -13.65 15.60
N ILE A 54 11.97 -13.86 14.68
CA ILE A 54 12.10 -13.04 13.47
C ILE A 54 10.87 -13.26 12.58
N ALA A 55 10.47 -14.52 12.38
CA ALA A 55 9.29 -14.87 11.61
C ALA A 55 8.02 -14.22 12.17
N ALA A 56 7.85 -14.16 13.49
CA ALA A 56 6.70 -13.47 14.11
C ALA A 56 6.68 -11.97 13.76
N THR A 57 7.84 -11.31 13.80
CA THR A 57 7.92 -9.89 13.39
C THR A 57 7.65 -9.71 11.90
N GLU A 58 8.20 -10.56 11.04
CA GLU A 58 7.98 -10.53 9.59
C GLU A 58 6.50 -10.78 9.25
N LEU A 59 5.86 -11.76 9.88
CA LEU A 59 4.43 -12.01 9.71
C LEU A 59 3.57 -10.84 10.17
N THR A 60 3.90 -10.23 11.30
CA THR A 60 3.18 -9.07 11.82
C THR A 60 3.31 -7.86 10.88
N LEU A 61 4.52 -7.58 10.42
CA LEU A 61 4.80 -6.49 9.47
C LEU A 61 4.12 -6.75 8.13
N GLY A 62 4.23 -7.98 7.61
CA GLY A 62 3.59 -8.39 6.37
C GLY A 62 2.07 -8.28 6.45
N TYR A 63 1.46 -8.78 7.52
CA TYR A 63 0.02 -8.67 7.77
C TYR A 63 -0.45 -7.22 7.84
N THR A 64 0.29 -6.36 8.54
CA THR A 64 -0.04 -4.93 8.66
C THR A 64 -0.02 -4.24 7.30
N LEU A 65 1.00 -4.50 6.48
CA LEU A 65 1.10 -3.96 5.12
C LEU A 65 0.01 -4.49 4.20
N LEU A 66 -0.32 -5.77 4.30
CA LEU A 66 -1.44 -6.36 3.55
C LEU A 66 -2.76 -5.70 3.94
N ASN A 67 -3.03 -5.56 5.23
CA ASN A 67 -4.26 -4.94 5.73
C ASN A 67 -4.37 -3.48 5.28
N ARG A 68 -3.27 -2.71 5.32
CA ARG A 68 -3.21 -1.35 4.79
C ARG A 68 -3.50 -1.30 3.28
N GLY A 69 -2.90 -2.20 2.51
CA GLY A 69 -3.08 -2.25 1.06
C GLY A 69 -4.50 -2.63 0.64
N VAL A 70 -5.09 -3.62 1.32
CA VAL A 70 -6.46 -4.09 1.06
C VAL A 70 -7.50 -3.06 1.50
N SER A 71 -7.40 -2.54 2.73
CA SER A 71 -8.33 -1.50 3.22
C SER A 71 -8.20 -0.18 2.46
N GLY A 72 -7.00 0.11 1.93
CA GLY A 72 -6.71 1.37 1.26
C GLY A 72 -6.69 2.57 2.21
N TYR A 73 -6.53 2.33 3.52
CA TYR A 73 -6.54 3.37 4.55
C TYR A 73 -5.25 3.42 5.36
N CYS A 74 -4.76 4.63 5.61
CA CYS A 74 -3.63 4.92 6.49
C CYS A 74 -3.85 6.25 7.24
N ALA A 75 -4.06 6.16 8.55
CA ALA A 75 -4.26 7.33 9.41
C ALA A 75 -3.05 8.28 9.44
N ILE A 76 -1.84 7.77 9.16
CA ILE A 76 -0.62 8.58 9.14
C ILE A 76 -0.61 9.49 7.90
N SER A 77 -0.98 8.96 6.73
CA SER A 77 -1.05 9.74 5.49
C SER A 77 -2.06 10.89 5.63
N GLU A 78 -3.24 10.61 6.20
CA GLU A 78 -4.26 11.62 6.49
C GLU A 78 -3.73 12.75 7.38
N LYS A 79 -2.99 12.40 8.46
CA LYS A 79 -2.39 13.39 9.36
C LYS A 79 -1.31 14.23 8.69
N LEU A 80 -0.54 13.66 7.77
CA LEU A 80 0.52 14.36 7.04
C LEU A 80 -0.04 15.29 5.96
N GLU A 81 -1.16 14.94 5.33
CA GLU A 81 -1.83 15.83 4.38
C GLU A 81 -2.46 17.06 5.05
N HIS A 82 -2.80 16.95 6.34
CA HIS A 82 -3.29 18.05 7.16
C HIS A 82 -2.17 18.89 7.81
N GLU A 83 -0.90 18.51 7.66
CA GLU A 83 0.20 19.42 7.97
C GLU A 83 0.19 20.56 6.92
N PRO A 84 0.28 21.84 7.33
CA PRO A 84 0.33 22.94 6.37
C PRO A 84 1.52 22.68 5.44
N LYS A 85 1.23 22.40 4.17
CA LYS A 85 2.23 22.36 3.10
C LYS A 85 3.03 23.66 3.25
N GLY A 86 4.31 23.53 3.57
CA GLY A 86 5.23 24.67 3.60
C GLY A 86 5.04 25.51 2.33
N PRO A 87 5.23 26.84 2.42
CA PRO A 87 4.73 27.80 1.43
C PRO A 87 5.02 27.31 0.01
N GLU A 88 3.96 27.11 -0.78
CA GLU A 88 4.09 26.80 -2.20
C GLU A 88 5.03 27.84 -2.83
N PRO A 89 6.01 27.44 -3.66
CA PRO A 89 6.86 28.40 -4.33
C PRO A 89 5.98 29.29 -5.22
N VAL A 90 5.72 30.51 -4.75
CA VAL A 90 5.05 31.55 -5.52
C VAL A 90 5.90 31.82 -6.75
N LEU A 91 5.47 31.27 -7.89
CA LEU A 91 6.00 31.66 -9.19
C LEU A 91 5.56 33.10 -9.43
N VAL A 92 6.44 34.05 -9.12
CA VAL A 92 6.27 35.45 -9.53
C VAL A 92 6.38 35.47 -11.05
N ALA A 93 5.23 35.51 -11.74
CA ALA A 93 5.20 35.87 -13.14
C ALA A 93 5.55 37.36 -13.25
N GLU A 94 6.82 37.62 -13.56
CA GLU A 94 7.29 38.91 -14.05
C GLU A 94 6.61 39.21 -15.39
N ASN A 95 5.57 40.05 -15.36
CA ASN A 95 4.95 40.58 -16.57
C ASN A 95 5.88 41.67 -17.13
N LEU A 96 6.40 41.41 -18.33
CA LEU A 96 7.20 42.33 -19.14
C LEU A 96 6.34 43.47 -19.71
#